data_AF-A0AAE3VDR1-F1
#
_entry.id   AF-A0AAE3VDR1-F1
#
_cell.length_a   1.000
_cell.length_b   1.000
_cell.length_c   1.000
_cell.angle_alpha   90.00
_cell.angle_beta   90.00
_cell.angle_gamma   90.00
#
_symmetry.space_group_name_H-M   'P 1'
#
loop_
_entity.id
_entity.type
_entity.pdbx_description
1 polymer ?
#
loop_
_entity_poly.entity_id
_entity_poly.type
_entity_poly.pdbx_seq_one_letter_code
_entity_poly.pdbx_strand_id
1 'polypeptide(L)'
;MSHWSKAATIGVVMSITNACAAEYFVDASNGRDSNSGLSPAEAWQSVRQVNSTALKPGDVVRFKAGEIWRESLQAKSGAPGQPITFTSYGEGPKPALYASVDLAAPDIWTDLGNNIWATKADSWDNYRPHATFAPGDWNIFCDGDARATLAASKHGEPPKVFTIDCIKPGKVATNIQLNYFGIPLAPDQNIRFRFRARASKPFSIKNIALMRSHTPWGDYGKVIARNTDIGTEWQEHEVLMTTTIPDNKADGRLSFFIGDAIPEGCSFEFVPLGAELFDLHGLDLKQDVGNIVLTPIGETNQIAAWKRWNTESLKKQGDFYHDLSDSRVYFYSEKEPTTLYSAMEAARRRNIVALGKNKHFIVDGFTIAYTGAHGANGAPEDCVIRNCDFRWIGGSLLYTRNGRPTRYGNGVEFWSSCKNIVVEHNTFEDVYDTAMTNQGPDAGRIVNVVWQNNKTVRCEQAYEIWLSHEEMTVESIIVRNSTFIDSGFGWSHEQRPDIRGCHLLSYGMKCKIVDLRYENNVMINAKDAILWFSNDRVAEFKINNNRYIQPGENPAEAKLFRWPGIDKGGITFAEYQRITGLDSDSTLSNK
;
A
#
# COMPACT_ATOMS: atom_id res chain seq x y z
N MET A 1 23.19 76.53 22.64
CA MET A 1 23.84 75.34 22.08
C MET A 1 22.76 74.32 21.74
N SER A 2 22.42 74.20 20.47
CA SER A 2 21.42 73.28 19.93
C SER A 2 22.02 71.88 19.79
N HIS A 3 21.41 70.85 20.37
CA HIS A 3 21.74 69.45 20.11
C HIS A 3 20.65 68.84 19.24
N TRP A 4 21.02 68.53 18.00
CA TRP A 4 20.20 67.81 17.03
C TRP A 4 20.35 66.31 17.28
N SER A 5 19.22 65.62 17.50
CA SER A 5 19.16 64.16 17.48
C SER A 5 19.17 63.66 16.04
N LYS A 6 20.14 62.82 15.68
CA LYS A 6 20.11 62.02 14.45
C LYS A 6 19.51 60.66 14.78
N ALA A 7 18.27 60.42 14.37
CA ALA A 7 17.72 59.08 14.29
C ALA A 7 18.31 58.38 13.06
N ALA A 8 18.99 57.25 13.25
CA ALA A 8 19.43 56.38 12.17
C ALA A 8 18.36 55.30 11.95
N THR A 9 17.68 55.37 10.80
CA THR A 9 16.74 54.34 10.35
C THR A 9 17.55 53.17 9.79
N ILE A 10 17.54 52.02 10.48
CA ILE A 10 18.03 50.75 9.94
C ILE A 10 16.94 50.22 9.00
N GLY A 11 17.18 50.33 7.69
CA GLY A 11 16.38 49.65 6.68
C GLY A 11 16.75 48.17 6.63
N VAL A 12 15.88 47.30 7.14
CA VAL A 12 15.97 45.85 6.90
C VAL A 12 15.48 45.61 5.47
N VAL A 13 16.41 45.37 4.56
CA VAL A 13 16.10 44.84 3.23
C VAL A 13 15.78 43.35 3.41
N MET A 14 14.50 43.00 3.47
CA MET A 14 14.08 41.60 3.29
C MET A 14 14.28 41.25 1.82
N SER A 15 15.35 40.50 1.54
CA SER A 15 15.50 39.82 0.25
C SER A 15 14.40 38.76 0.14
N ILE A 16 13.36 39.06 -0.63
CA ILE A 16 12.38 38.07 -1.07
C ILE A 16 13.10 37.21 -2.11
N THR A 17 13.70 36.11 -1.68
CA THR A 17 14.10 35.05 -2.62
C THR A 17 12.80 34.42 -3.14
N ASN A 18 12.37 34.80 -4.34
CA ASN A 18 11.50 33.95 -5.14
C ASN A 18 12.24 32.63 -5.32
N ALA A 19 11.90 31.61 -4.52
CA ALA A 19 12.40 30.27 -4.74
C ALA A 19 11.78 29.79 -6.05
N CYS A 20 12.59 29.72 -7.12
CA CYS A 20 12.20 29.00 -8.32
C CYS A 20 11.88 27.55 -7.93
N ALA A 21 10.79 27.01 -8.50
CA ALA A 21 10.48 25.59 -8.43
C ALA A 21 11.70 24.76 -8.84
N ALA A 22 12.06 23.76 -8.04
CA ALA A 22 13.16 22.85 -8.35
C ALA A 22 12.66 21.71 -9.25
N GLU A 23 13.53 21.25 -10.15
CA GLU A 23 13.34 19.99 -10.86
C GLU A 23 14.28 18.93 -10.27
N TYR A 24 13.72 17.80 -9.86
CA TYR A 24 14.45 16.64 -9.36
C TYR A 24 14.34 15.48 -10.34
N PHE A 25 15.41 14.67 -10.45
CA PHE A 25 15.51 13.54 -11.35
C PHE A 25 15.72 12.25 -10.56
N VAL A 26 15.08 11.17 -11.02
CA VAL A 26 15.16 9.83 -10.44
C VAL A 26 15.55 8.83 -11.54
N ASP A 27 16.60 8.06 -11.30
CA ASP A 27 17.17 7.04 -12.20
C ASP A 27 17.52 5.80 -11.36
N ALA A 28 16.75 4.73 -11.49
CA ALA A 28 16.89 3.51 -10.70
C ALA A 28 18.25 2.80 -10.94
N SER A 29 18.77 2.91 -12.17
CA SER A 29 19.93 2.14 -12.62
C SER A 29 21.26 2.84 -12.31
N ASN A 30 21.30 4.16 -12.47
CA ASN A 30 22.53 4.97 -12.42
C ASN A 30 22.49 6.05 -11.33
N GLY A 31 21.32 6.35 -10.77
CA GLY A 31 21.17 7.32 -9.70
C GLY A 31 21.79 6.85 -8.38
N ARG A 32 21.95 7.79 -7.44
CA ARG A 32 22.34 7.51 -6.05
C ARG A 32 21.59 8.44 -5.14
N ASP A 33 21.05 7.92 -4.03
CA ASP A 33 20.25 8.74 -3.10
C ASP A 33 21.08 9.79 -2.34
N SER A 34 22.40 9.68 -2.37
CA SER A 34 23.33 10.71 -1.89
C SER A 34 23.49 11.90 -2.84
N ASN A 35 23.00 11.80 -4.08
CA ASN A 35 23.12 12.86 -5.07
C ASN A 35 22.16 14.01 -4.77
N SER A 36 22.39 15.16 -5.42
CA SER A 36 21.53 16.34 -5.23
C SER A 36 20.10 16.15 -5.78
N GLY A 37 19.91 15.29 -6.78
CA GLY A 37 18.68 15.14 -7.53
C GLY A 37 18.47 16.22 -8.59
N LEU A 38 19.28 17.29 -8.64
CA LEU A 38 18.98 18.51 -9.42
C LEU A 38 19.38 18.44 -10.91
N SER A 39 19.85 17.29 -11.38
CA SER A 39 20.10 17.04 -12.81
C SER A 39 20.02 15.54 -13.10
N PRO A 40 19.83 15.12 -14.36
CA PRO A 40 19.87 13.70 -14.72
C PRO A 40 21.18 12.99 -14.33
N ALA A 41 22.33 13.68 -14.41
CA ALA A 41 23.63 13.13 -14.04
C ALA A 41 23.79 12.96 -12.51
N GLU A 42 23.03 13.72 -11.73
CA GLU A 42 23.01 13.71 -10.27
C GLU A 42 21.65 13.24 -9.76
N ALA A 43 21.00 12.31 -10.46
CA ALA A 43 19.68 11.80 -10.12
C ALA A 43 19.71 10.98 -8.82
N TRP A 44 18.60 11.00 -8.08
CA TRP A 44 18.34 10.04 -7.00
C TRP A 44 18.07 8.65 -7.58
N GLN A 45 18.24 7.62 -6.76
CA GLN A 45 18.00 6.25 -7.18
C GLN A 45 16.58 5.80 -6.88
N SER A 46 16.07 6.14 -5.69
CA SER A 46 14.90 5.49 -5.12
C SER A 46 13.69 6.42 -4.97
N VAL A 47 12.49 5.82 -4.96
CA VAL A 47 11.26 6.53 -4.56
C VAL A 47 11.31 6.86 -3.05
N ARG A 48 12.06 6.09 -2.25
CA ARG A 48 12.28 6.38 -0.83
C ARG A 48 12.90 7.77 -0.62
N GLN A 49 13.88 8.14 -1.44
CA GLN A 49 14.50 9.46 -1.38
C GLN A 49 13.54 10.58 -1.79
N VAL A 50 12.69 10.34 -2.80
CA VAL A 50 11.60 11.26 -3.15
C VAL A 50 10.65 11.45 -1.96
N ASN A 51 10.25 10.36 -1.32
CA ASN A 51 9.35 10.36 -0.17
C ASN A 51 9.96 11.01 1.08
N SER A 52 11.26 10.93 1.30
CA SER A 52 11.94 11.59 2.44
C SER A 52 12.19 13.09 2.22
N THR A 53 12.30 13.53 0.96
CA THR A 53 12.65 14.92 0.63
C THR A 53 11.51 15.90 0.93
N ALA A 54 11.79 17.01 1.61
CA ALA A 54 10.82 18.08 1.81
C ALA A 54 10.60 18.92 0.52
N LEU A 55 9.82 18.37 -0.42
CA LEU A 55 9.43 19.06 -1.65
C LEU A 55 8.62 20.33 -1.32
N LYS A 56 8.82 21.37 -2.12
CA LYS A 56 8.16 22.68 -2.00
C LYS A 56 7.10 22.85 -3.08
N PRO A 57 6.09 23.73 -2.88
CA PRO A 57 5.12 24.06 -3.91
C PRO A 57 5.77 24.44 -5.25
N GLY A 58 5.29 23.85 -6.33
CA GLY A 58 5.81 24.03 -7.68
C GLY A 58 6.91 23.07 -8.09
N ASP A 59 7.53 22.33 -7.16
CA ASP A 59 8.60 21.39 -7.49
C ASP A 59 8.12 20.27 -8.44
N VAL A 60 9.02 19.82 -9.31
CA VAL A 60 8.78 18.73 -10.27
C VAL A 60 9.74 17.58 -9.97
N VAL A 61 9.23 16.36 -9.89
CA VAL A 61 10.02 15.13 -9.75
C VAL A 61 9.85 14.30 -11.01
N ARG A 62 10.94 14.08 -11.74
CA ARG A 62 10.98 13.39 -13.02
C ARG A 62 11.61 12.01 -12.87
N PHE A 63 10.85 10.97 -13.19
CA PHE A 63 11.28 9.58 -13.22
C PHE A 63 11.73 9.19 -14.62
N LYS A 64 12.86 8.49 -14.73
CA LYS A 64 13.39 8.10 -16.03
C LYS A 64 12.49 7.07 -16.72
N ALA A 65 12.19 7.31 -17.98
CA ALA A 65 11.44 6.39 -18.82
C ALA A 65 12.15 5.04 -18.97
N GLY A 66 11.37 3.97 -19.07
CA GLY A 66 11.85 2.59 -19.24
C GLY A 66 12.32 1.89 -17.96
N GLU A 67 12.32 2.58 -16.81
CA GLU A 67 12.80 2.02 -15.54
C GLU A 67 11.65 1.63 -14.59
N ILE A 68 11.97 0.77 -13.63
CA ILE A 68 11.03 0.18 -12.67
C ILE A 68 11.46 0.54 -11.25
N TRP A 69 10.50 1.02 -10.45
CA TRP A 69 10.61 1.16 -9.00
C TRP A 69 9.59 0.25 -8.31
N ARG A 70 9.96 -0.33 -7.16
CA ARG A 70 9.11 -1.30 -6.42
C ARG A 70 8.60 -0.77 -5.08
N GLU A 71 8.83 0.52 -4.81
CA GLU A 71 8.35 1.24 -3.64
C GLU A 71 7.12 2.08 -3.95
N SER A 72 6.33 2.37 -2.90
CA SER A 72 5.15 3.22 -3.02
C SER A 72 5.53 4.69 -3.09
N LEU A 73 4.93 5.43 -4.03
CA LEU A 73 5.05 6.89 -4.11
C LEU A 73 4.05 7.57 -3.16
N GLN A 74 4.51 8.55 -2.39
CA GLN A 74 3.65 9.38 -1.55
C GLN A 74 3.44 10.73 -2.22
N ALA A 75 2.18 11.09 -2.49
CA ALA A 75 1.85 12.44 -2.92
C ALA A 75 2.25 13.45 -1.83
N LYS A 76 2.58 14.67 -2.24
CA LYS A 76 2.95 15.77 -1.34
C LYS A 76 2.17 17.02 -1.70
N SER A 77 1.92 17.86 -0.70
CA SER A 77 1.08 19.03 -0.89
C SER A 77 1.84 20.19 -1.52
N GLY A 78 1.34 20.70 -2.64
CA GLY A 78 1.76 21.97 -3.22
C GLY A 78 0.96 23.16 -2.68
N ALA A 79 0.82 24.20 -3.50
CA ALA A 79 0.00 25.38 -3.21
C ALA A 79 -0.87 25.76 -4.43
N PRO A 80 -1.91 26.59 -4.27
CA PRO A 80 -2.72 27.06 -5.39
C PRO A 80 -1.87 27.66 -6.51
N GLY A 81 -2.03 27.16 -7.74
CA GLY A 81 -1.23 27.57 -8.90
C GLY A 81 0.22 27.06 -8.93
N GLN A 82 0.65 26.33 -7.89
CA GLN A 82 1.99 25.76 -7.74
C GLN A 82 1.90 24.30 -7.27
N PRO A 83 1.34 23.40 -8.11
CA PRO A 83 1.22 22.01 -7.74
C PRO A 83 2.60 21.33 -7.68
N ILE A 84 2.78 20.35 -6.80
CA ILE A 84 3.91 19.44 -6.90
C ILE A 84 3.60 18.43 -8.01
N THR A 85 4.53 18.25 -8.96
CA THR A 85 4.31 17.39 -10.13
C THR A 85 5.22 16.19 -10.10
N PHE A 86 4.66 14.98 -10.13
CA PHE A 86 5.39 13.74 -10.39
C PHE A 86 5.16 13.36 -11.85
N THR A 87 6.25 13.25 -12.61
CA THR A 87 6.18 12.97 -14.05
C THR A 87 7.41 12.21 -14.53
N SER A 88 7.58 12.05 -15.84
CA SER A 88 8.68 11.32 -16.46
C SER A 88 9.66 12.22 -17.23
N TYR A 89 10.82 11.66 -17.59
CA TYR A 89 11.77 12.22 -18.56
C TYR A 89 12.46 11.11 -19.35
N GLY A 90 13.06 11.48 -20.48
CA GLY A 90 13.74 10.53 -21.38
C GLY A 90 12.79 9.87 -22.38
N GLU A 91 13.33 8.95 -23.17
CA GLU A 91 12.61 8.21 -24.20
C GLU A 91 12.31 6.78 -23.75
N GLY A 92 11.28 6.17 -24.32
CA GLY A 92 10.89 4.78 -24.06
C GLY A 92 9.56 4.63 -23.31
N PRO A 93 9.29 3.43 -22.77
CA PRO A 93 8.07 3.18 -21.99
C PRO A 93 7.92 4.10 -20.79
N LYS A 94 6.68 4.32 -20.31
CA LYS A 94 6.42 5.06 -19.08
C LYS A 94 7.20 4.44 -17.91
N PRO A 95 7.76 5.25 -16.98
CA PRO A 95 8.33 4.73 -15.74
C PRO A 95 7.29 3.86 -15.00
N ALA A 96 7.71 2.70 -14.54
CA ALA A 96 6.85 1.72 -13.90
C ALA A 96 7.00 1.76 -12.38
N LEU A 97 5.88 1.95 -11.68
CA LEU A 97 5.78 1.80 -10.24
C LEU A 97 5.06 0.49 -9.95
N TYR A 98 5.79 -0.49 -9.44
CA TYR A 98 5.28 -1.81 -9.10
C TYR A 98 5.19 -2.01 -7.59
N ALA A 99 4.26 -2.86 -7.14
CA ALA A 99 4.23 -3.33 -5.76
C ALA A 99 4.50 -4.83 -5.64
N SER A 100 5.01 -5.45 -6.70
CA SER A 100 5.24 -6.89 -6.77
C SER A 100 6.68 -7.29 -6.47
N VAL A 101 6.85 -8.60 -6.29
CA VAL A 101 8.14 -9.30 -6.21
C VAL A 101 8.29 -10.13 -7.47
N ASP A 102 9.47 -10.10 -8.08
CA ASP A 102 9.79 -10.95 -9.23
C ASP A 102 10.15 -12.37 -8.74
N LEU A 103 9.29 -13.34 -9.08
CA LEU A 103 9.46 -14.75 -8.76
C LEU A 103 10.06 -15.56 -9.91
N ALA A 104 10.43 -14.91 -11.03
CA ALA A 104 11.13 -15.56 -12.14
C ALA A 104 12.66 -15.53 -11.99
N ALA A 105 13.17 -14.87 -10.94
CA ALA A 105 14.60 -14.86 -10.68
C ALA A 105 15.11 -16.29 -10.37
N PRO A 106 16.35 -16.62 -10.78
CA PRO A 106 16.91 -17.94 -10.56
C PRO A 106 17.02 -18.26 -9.07
N ASP A 107 16.93 -19.55 -8.73
CA ASP A 107 17.18 -20.05 -7.38
C ASP A 107 16.20 -19.54 -6.30
N ILE A 108 15.00 -19.12 -6.71
CA ILE A 108 13.89 -18.73 -5.82
C ILE A 108 13.06 -19.94 -5.35
N TRP A 109 12.92 -20.98 -6.17
CA TRP A 109 11.98 -22.07 -5.91
C TRP A 109 12.66 -23.30 -5.29
N THR A 110 11.95 -23.93 -4.36
CA THR A 110 12.27 -25.23 -3.77
C THR A 110 11.18 -26.23 -4.15
N ASP A 111 11.57 -27.36 -4.74
CA ASP A 111 10.68 -28.47 -5.02
C ASP A 111 10.29 -29.17 -3.71
N LEU A 112 8.99 -29.24 -3.42
CA LEU A 112 8.44 -29.96 -2.26
C LEU A 112 7.83 -31.31 -2.66
N GLY A 113 7.93 -31.71 -3.94
CA GLY A 113 7.31 -32.89 -4.52
C GLY A 113 5.84 -32.69 -4.86
N ASN A 114 5.25 -33.67 -5.58
CA ASN A 114 3.84 -33.66 -6.01
C ASN A 114 3.42 -32.39 -6.78
N ASN A 115 4.32 -31.86 -7.61
CA ASN A 115 4.14 -30.61 -8.37
C ASN A 115 3.95 -29.37 -7.49
N ILE A 116 4.31 -29.42 -6.21
CA ILE A 116 4.27 -28.26 -5.33
C ILE A 116 5.66 -27.67 -5.19
N TRP A 117 5.78 -26.42 -5.59
CA TRP A 117 6.97 -25.60 -5.42
C TRP A 117 6.70 -24.55 -4.36
N ALA A 118 7.72 -24.16 -3.61
CA ALA A 118 7.61 -23.05 -2.69
C ALA A 118 8.79 -22.10 -2.87
N THR A 119 8.54 -20.79 -2.78
CA THR A 119 9.63 -19.82 -2.71
C THR A 119 10.52 -20.13 -1.52
N LYS A 120 11.81 -19.80 -1.57
CA LYS A 120 12.71 -20.00 -0.43
C LYS A 120 12.23 -19.23 0.80
N ALA A 121 12.47 -19.81 1.97
CA ALA A 121 12.26 -19.11 3.24
C ALA A 121 13.30 -17.99 3.38
N ASP A 122 12.95 -16.96 4.15
CA ASP A 122 13.93 -15.96 4.55
C ASP A 122 15.10 -16.65 5.27
N SER A 123 16.30 -16.22 4.95
CA SER A 123 17.54 -16.72 5.53
C SER A 123 18.47 -15.55 5.82
N TRP A 124 19.44 -15.76 6.69
CA TRP A 124 20.38 -14.73 7.06
C TRP A 124 21.73 -15.30 7.47
N ASP A 125 22.78 -14.62 7.05
CA ASP A 125 24.17 -15.05 7.24
C ASP A 125 25.12 -13.84 7.40
N ASN A 126 26.43 -14.10 7.29
CA ASN A 126 27.48 -13.07 7.32
C ASN A 126 27.42 -12.12 8.53
N TYR A 127 27.28 -12.71 9.72
CA TYR A 127 27.30 -11.96 10.98
C TYR A 127 28.62 -11.22 11.18
N ARG A 128 28.52 -9.91 11.42
CA ARG A 128 29.66 -9.03 11.67
C ARG A 128 29.39 -8.17 12.91
N PRO A 129 30.37 -7.97 13.81
CA PRO A 129 30.14 -7.21 15.03
C PRO A 129 29.63 -5.79 14.75
N HIS A 130 28.55 -5.39 15.41
CA HIS A 130 28.09 -4.00 15.42
C HIS A 130 28.78 -3.28 16.58
N ALA A 131 30.06 -2.93 16.44
CA ALA A 131 30.92 -2.49 17.55
C ALA A 131 30.38 -1.29 18.37
N THR A 132 29.58 -0.42 17.76
CA THR A 132 28.93 0.73 18.41
C THR A 132 27.65 0.37 19.17
N PHE A 133 27.15 -0.85 19.01
CA PHE A 133 26.05 -1.46 19.76
C PHE A 133 26.67 -2.39 20.83
N ALA A 134 27.59 -1.86 21.62
CA ALA A 134 28.20 -2.56 22.74
C ALA A 134 27.28 -2.52 23.97
N PRO A 135 27.28 -3.53 24.86
CA PRO A 135 26.43 -3.54 26.05
C PRO A 135 26.82 -2.42 27.04
N GLY A 136 26.03 -1.34 27.02
CA GLY A 136 26.08 -0.27 28.02
C GLY A 136 25.12 -0.49 29.18
N ASP A 137 24.87 0.58 29.95
CA ASP A 137 23.89 0.54 31.03
C ASP A 137 22.45 0.50 30.50
N TRP A 138 21.65 -0.36 31.11
CA TRP A 138 20.22 -0.45 30.87
C TRP A 138 19.46 0.36 31.92
N ASN A 139 18.32 0.90 31.52
CA ASN A 139 17.41 1.59 32.42
C ASN A 139 16.05 0.92 32.43
N ILE A 140 15.38 1.00 33.57
CA ILE A 140 13.98 0.58 33.69
C ILE A 140 13.08 1.79 33.75
N PHE A 141 11.96 1.72 33.04
CA PHE A 141 10.87 2.68 33.14
C PHE A 141 9.60 1.95 33.57
N CYS A 142 8.90 2.51 34.56
CA CYS A 142 7.60 2.03 35.01
C CYS A 142 6.57 3.16 34.88
N ASP A 143 5.38 2.83 34.40
CA ASP A 143 4.24 3.76 34.27
C ASP A 143 2.97 3.17 34.90
N GLY A 144 2.01 4.05 35.21
CA GLY A 144 0.77 3.68 35.88
C GLY A 144 1.02 3.08 37.27
N ASP A 145 0.38 1.96 37.55
CA ASP A 145 0.50 1.23 38.82
C ASP A 145 1.54 0.11 38.80
N ALA A 146 2.23 -0.12 37.68
CA ALA A 146 3.30 -1.10 37.57
C ALA A 146 4.53 -0.67 38.38
N ARG A 147 5.19 -1.64 39.02
CA ARG A 147 6.37 -1.41 39.86
C ARG A 147 7.38 -2.53 39.62
N ALA A 148 8.57 -2.16 39.19
CA ALA A 148 9.71 -3.05 39.08
C ALA A 148 11.00 -2.30 39.40
N THR A 149 12.03 -3.03 39.80
CA THR A 149 13.37 -2.47 40.05
C THR A 149 14.37 -3.06 39.08
N LEU A 150 15.48 -2.36 38.87
CA LEU A 150 16.62 -2.83 38.07
C LEU A 150 17.88 -2.69 38.89
N ALA A 151 18.63 -3.78 39.03
CA ALA A 151 19.96 -3.82 39.61
C ALA A 151 20.96 -4.37 38.59
N ALA A 152 22.22 -3.99 38.72
CA ALA A 152 23.32 -4.57 37.95
C ALA A 152 24.34 -5.23 38.89
N SER A 153 24.98 -6.32 38.45
CA SER A 153 26.06 -6.96 39.20
C SER A 153 27.21 -5.97 39.47
N LYS A 154 27.95 -6.20 40.57
CA LYS A 154 29.02 -5.31 41.02
C LYS A 154 30.13 -5.17 39.97
N HIS A 155 30.73 -3.99 39.92
CA HIS A 155 31.81 -3.65 38.99
C HIS A 155 33.01 -4.60 39.17
N GLY A 156 33.40 -5.35 38.12
CA GLY A 156 34.61 -6.18 38.11
C GLY A 156 34.41 -7.69 37.83
N GLU A 157 33.18 -8.20 37.80
CA GLU A 157 32.89 -9.61 37.49
C GLU A 157 32.14 -9.73 36.15
N PRO A 158 32.83 -10.01 35.03
CA PRO A 158 32.17 -10.27 33.76
C PRO A 158 31.53 -11.68 33.75
N PRO A 159 30.33 -11.83 33.13
CA PRO A 159 29.57 -10.79 32.46
C PRO A 159 28.69 -9.96 33.41
N LYS A 160 28.43 -8.69 33.04
CA LYS A 160 27.50 -7.81 33.78
C LYS A 160 26.08 -8.37 33.69
N VAL A 161 25.51 -8.74 34.84
CA VAL A 161 24.14 -9.27 34.95
C VAL A 161 23.20 -8.15 35.36
N PHE A 162 22.09 -8.00 34.65
CA PHE A 162 21.00 -7.11 35.03
C PHE A 162 19.85 -7.93 35.61
N THR A 163 19.40 -7.57 36.81
CA THR A 163 18.31 -8.24 37.52
C THR A 163 17.13 -7.30 37.63
N ILE A 164 15.97 -7.76 37.18
CA ILE A 164 14.70 -7.06 37.22
C ILE A 164 13.78 -7.78 38.18
N ASP A 165 13.45 -7.13 39.29
CA ASP A 165 12.44 -7.66 40.21
C ASP A 165 11.09 -6.98 39.95
N CYS A 166 10.15 -7.75 39.41
CA CYS A 166 8.78 -7.32 39.19
C CYS A 166 8.01 -7.38 40.51
N ILE A 167 7.73 -6.22 41.11
CA ILE A 167 6.93 -6.10 42.33
C ILE A 167 5.44 -6.16 41.96
N LYS A 168 5.06 -5.47 40.88
CA LYS A 168 3.70 -5.43 40.36
C LYS A 168 3.74 -5.24 38.84
N PRO A 169 3.17 -6.15 38.04
CA PRO A 169 3.12 -6.01 36.59
C PRO A 169 2.15 -4.90 36.18
N GLY A 170 2.21 -4.51 34.91
CA GLY A 170 1.27 -3.60 34.30
C GLY A 170 0.11 -4.30 33.60
N LYS A 171 -0.78 -3.50 33.02
CA LYS A 171 -1.92 -3.98 32.22
C LYS A 171 -1.62 -4.03 30.73
N VAL A 172 -0.60 -3.27 30.29
CA VAL A 172 -0.13 -3.22 28.91
C VAL A 172 1.40 -3.31 28.85
N ALA A 173 1.93 -3.82 27.74
CA ALA A 173 3.36 -4.05 27.54
C ALA A 173 4.25 -2.85 27.89
N THR A 174 3.79 -1.62 27.62
CA THR A 174 4.55 -0.38 27.83
C THR A 174 4.67 0.05 29.29
N ASN A 175 3.93 -0.57 30.22
CA ASN A 175 3.98 -0.17 31.63
C ASN A 175 5.30 -0.53 32.32
N ILE A 176 6.05 -1.52 31.82
CA ILE A 176 7.41 -1.82 32.27
C ILE A 176 8.30 -1.96 31.04
N GLN A 177 9.35 -1.14 30.97
CA GLN A 177 10.25 -1.09 29.82
C GLN A 177 11.70 -1.21 30.27
N LEU A 178 12.47 -2.09 29.64
CA LEU A 178 13.93 -2.10 29.76
C LEU A 178 14.52 -1.46 28.52
N ASN A 179 15.32 -0.43 28.73
CA ASN A 179 15.77 0.46 27.68
C ASN A 179 17.28 0.55 27.63
N TYR A 180 17.82 0.33 26.44
CA TYR A 180 19.20 0.62 26.09
C TYR A 180 19.24 1.78 25.08
N PHE A 181 19.97 2.85 25.40
CA PHE A 181 19.94 4.12 24.68
C PHE A 181 21.26 4.41 23.96
N GLY A 182 21.22 5.35 23.00
CA GLY A 182 22.41 5.88 22.34
C GLY A 182 22.94 4.96 21.23
N ILE A 183 22.05 4.20 20.59
CA ILE A 183 22.40 3.29 19.52
C ILE A 183 22.46 4.08 18.21
N PRO A 184 23.64 4.20 17.57
CA PRO A 184 23.72 4.73 16.22
C PRO A 184 23.16 3.71 15.24
N LEU A 185 22.23 4.16 14.42
CA LEU A 185 21.55 3.36 13.40
C LEU A 185 21.72 4.04 12.04
N ALA A 186 21.87 3.23 11.00
CA ALA A 186 21.87 3.65 9.60
C ALA A 186 20.66 3.02 8.87
N PRO A 187 20.25 3.57 7.71
CA PRO A 187 19.20 2.96 6.89
C PRO A 187 19.52 1.53 6.49
N ASP A 188 18.46 0.71 6.35
CA ASP A 188 18.49 -0.66 5.83
C ASP A 188 19.52 -1.61 6.52
N GLN A 189 19.89 -1.35 7.77
CA GLN A 189 20.69 -2.26 8.58
C GLN A 189 19.86 -3.41 9.11
N ASN A 190 20.35 -4.64 8.93
CA ASN A 190 19.82 -5.81 9.64
C ASN A 190 20.69 -6.11 10.86
N ILE A 191 20.07 -6.09 12.04
CA ILE A 191 20.72 -6.13 13.34
C ILE A 191 20.20 -7.35 14.12
N ARG A 192 21.11 -8.21 14.55
CA ARG A 192 20.88 -9.29 15.50
C ARG A 192 21.32 -8.83 16.88
N PHE A 193 20.40 -8.69 17.81
CA PHE A 193 20.72 -8.49 19.22
C PHE A 193 20.68 -9.82 19.97
N ARG A 194 21.74 -10.12 20.73
CA ARG A 194 21.85 -11.36 21.51
C ARG A 194 21.92 -11.07 23.00
N PHE A 195 21.31 -11.94 23.78
CA PHE A 195 21.37 -11.89 25.23
C PHE A 195 21.20 -13.28 25.83
N ARG A 196 21.78 -13.51 27.02
CA ARG A 196 21.37 -14.64 27.86
C ARG A 196 20.32 -14.18 28.84
N ALA A 197 19.38 -15.03 29.19
CA ALA A 197 18.38 -14.72 30.20
C ALA A 197 17.91 -15.95 30.97
N ARG A 198 17.36 -15.69 32.15
CA ARG A 198 16.50 -16.61 32.91
C ARG A 198 15.50 -15.82 33.75
N ALA A 199 14.45 -16.47 34.22
CA ALA A 199 13.45 -15.86 35.08
C ALA A 199 13.01 -16.82 36.18
N SER A 200 12.72 -16.33 37.39
CA SER A 200 12.20 -17.18 38.47
C SER A 200 10.81 -17.76 38.15
N LYS A 201 10.08 -17.16 37.20
CA LYS A 201 8.82 -17.64 36.64
C LYS A 201 8.88 -17.51 35.12
N PRO A 202 8.58 -18.57 34.33
CA PRO A 202 8.64 -18.50 32.87
C PRO A 202 7.67 -17.46 32.29
N PHE A 203 8.11 -16.76 31.24
CA PHE A 203 7.27 -15.83 30.48
C PHE A 203 7.87 -15.52 29.09
N SER A 204 7.06 -14.96 28.19
CA SER A 204 7.51 -14.60 26.84
C SER A 204 7.55 -13.09 26.65
N ILE A 205 8.67 -12.55 26.20
CA ILE A 205 8.76 -11.12 25.85
C ILE A 205 8.10 -10.91 24.50
N LYS A 206 6.89 -10.35 24.48
CA LYS A 206 6.09 -10.23 23.24
C LYS A 206 6.35 -8.98 22.42
N ASN A 207 7.06 -7.99 22.95
CA ASN A 207 7.35 -6.77 22.21
C ASN A 207 8.77 -6.27 22.52
N ILE A 208 9.59 -6.20 21.48
CA ILE A 208 10.95 -5.64 21.48
C ILE A 208 11.03 -4.71 20.28
N ALA A 209 11.54 -3.50 20.45
CA ALA A 209 11.59 -2.51 19.38
C ALA A 209 12.88 -1.70 19.35
N LEU A 210 13.32 -1.37 18.14
CA LEU A 210 14.24 -0.26 17.88
C LEU A 210 13.41 1.00 17.66
N MET A 211 13.68 2.04 18.44
CA MET A 211 12.90 3.28 18.40
C MET A 211 13.73 4.50 18.78
N ARG A 212 13.14 5.68 18.56
CA ARG A 212 13.68 6.96 18.99
C ARG A 212 13.81 7.03 20.51
N SER A 213 14.91 7.59 21.00
CA SER A 213 15.21 7.71 22.43
C SER A 213 14.44 8.83 23.17
N HIS A 214 13.73 9.71 22.45
CA HIS A 214 12.99 10.82 23.04
C HIS A 214 11.68 11.14 22.28
N THR A 215 10.84 11.99 22.89
CA THR A 215 9.61 12.49 22.27
C THR A 215 9.90 13.39 21.05
N PRO A 216 9.08 13.33 19.97
CA PRO A 216 8.04 12.34 19.73
C PRO A 216 8.63 10.95 19.48
N TRP A 217 8.13 9.96 20.22
CA TRP A 217 8.54 8.57 20.08
C TRP A 217 8.23 8.07 18.67
N GLY A 218 9.09 7.24 18.10
CA GLY A 218 8.89 6.70 16.76
C GLY A 218 9.71 5.44 16.53
N ASP A 219 9.15 4.50 15.77
CA ASP A 219 9.81 3.24 15.46
C ASP A 219 10.95 3.46 14.47
N TYR A 220 12.12 2.92 14.80
CA TYR A 220 13.33 2.95 13.99
C TYR A 220 13.65 1.61 13.35
N GLY A 221 12.90 0.55 13.69
CA GLY A 221 13.06 -0.74 13.05
C GLY A 221 11.88 -1.68 13.27
N LYS A 222 11.95 -2.83 12.60
CA LYS A 222 10.99 -3.93 12.68
C LYS A 222 11.70 -5.21 13.10
N VAL A 223 11.03 -6.04 13.90
CA VAL A 223 11.52 -7.39 14.23
C VAL A 223 11.26 -8.32 13.04
N ILE A 224 12.31 -9.03 12.62
CA ILE A 224 12.28 -10.08 11.58
C ILE A 224 11.92 -11.42 12.22
N ALA A 225 12.67 -11.81 13.25
CA ALA A 225 12.50 -13.06 13.98
C ALA A 225 13.04 -12.90 15.40
N ARG A 226 12.61 -13.79 16.31
CA ARG A 226 13.08 -13.78 17.69
C ARG A 226 12.86 -15.12 18.38
N ASN A 227 13.69 -15.41 19.37
CA ASN A 227 13.45 -16.45 20.38
C ASN A 227 13.53 -15.78 21.75
N THR A 228 12.38 -15.49 22.35
CA THR A 228 12.28 -14.70 23.58
C THR A 228 11.30 -15.29 24.60
N ASP A 229 11.19 -16.62 24.60
CA ASP A 229 10.51 -17.39 25.64
C ASP A 229 11.51 -17.66 26.76
N ILE A 230 11.36 -16.96 27.88
CA ILE A 230 12.32 -16.96 28.99
C ILE A 230 11.93 -18.06 29.98
N GLY A 231 12.78 -19.07 30.11
CA GLY A 231 12.65 -20.15 31.09
C GLY A 231 13.32 -19.84 32.43
N THR A 232 13.35 -20.84 33.31
CA THR A 232 14.01 -20.76 34.63
C THR A 232 15.53 -20.95 34.58
N GLU A 233 16.03 -21.52 33.49
CA GLU A 233 17.45 -21.78 33.27
C GLU A 233 18.07 -20.72 32.36
N TRP A 234 19.38 -20.49 32.51
CA TRP A 234 20.12 -19.57 31.65
C TRP A 234 20.19 -20.07 30.20
N GLN A 235 19.47 -19.41 29.31
CA GLN A 235 19.45 -19.71 27.87
C GLN A 235 19.91 -18.50 27.06
N GLU A 236 20.45 -18.74 25.86
CA GLU A 236 20.76 -17.67 24.90
C GLU A 236 19.53 -17.40 24.02
N HIS A 237 19.28 -16.12 23.81
CA HIS A 237 18.14 -15.58 23.09
C HIS A 237 18.64 -14.56 22.06
N GLU A 238 17.84 -14.39 21.02
CA GLU A 238 18.14 -13.44 19.95
C GLU A 238 16.90 -12.74 19.43
N VAL A 239 17.15 -11.55 18.88
CA VAL A 239 16.17 -10.73 18.18
C VAL A 239 16.83 -10.22 16.92
N LEU A 240 16.28 -10.60 15.77
CA LEU A 240 16.67 -10.09 14.46
C LEU A 240 15.76 -8.93 14.11
N MET A 241 16.34 -7.81 13.70
CA MET A 241 15.62 -6.58 13.40
C MET A 241 16.17 -5.96 12.13
N THR A 242 15.35 -5.19 11.42
CA THR A 242 15.81 -4.33 10.32
C THR A 242 15.42 -2.89 10.60
N THR A 243 16.30 -1.94 10.34
CA THR A 243 16.02 -0.51 10.53
C THR A 243 15.09 0.02 9.44
N THR A 244 14.21 0.94 9.79
CA THR A 244 13.25 1.57 8.86
C THR A 244 13.45 3.07 8.70
N ILE A 245 14.60 3.58 9.17
CA ILE A 245 14.97 5.00 9.12
C ILE A 245 15.47 5.39 7.72
N PRO A 246 15.18 6.62 7.25
CA PRO A 246 15.59 7.06 5.92
C PRO A 246 17.02 7.65 5.90
N ASP A 247 17.56 7.98 7.06
CA ASP A 247 18.87 8.59 7.25
C ASP A 247 19.51 8.11 8.56
N ASN A 248 20.81 8.34 8.72
CA ASN A 248 21.54 7.95 9.93
C ASN A 248 20.95 8.65 11.17
N LYS A 249 20.68 7.86 12.22
CA LYS A 249 20.17 8.33 13.51
C LYS A 249 21.16 8.00 14.62
N ALA A 250 21.51 8.99 15.42
CA ALA A 250 22.36 8.80 16.60
C ALA A 250 21.54 8.53 17.88
N ASP A 251 20.22 8.73 17.82
CA ASP A 251 19.29 8.74 18.95
C ASP A 251 18.48 7.43 19.07
N GLY A 252 19.01 6.32 18.56
CA GLY A 252 18.35 5.02 18.64
C GLY A 252 18.30 4.44 20.06
N ARG A 253 17.25 3.65 20.32
CA ARG A 253 16.99 2.95 21.58
C ARG A 253 16.44 1.55 21.30
N LEU A 254 16.92 0.55 22.02
CA LEU A 254 16.35 -0.79 22.07
C LEU A 254 15.50 -0.90 23.34
N SER A 255 14.23 -1.27 23.18
CA SER A 255 13.26 -1.37 24.28
C SER A 255 12.66 -2.76 24.36
N PHE A 256 12.68 -3.35 25.55
CA PHE A 256 11.93 -4.57 25.86
C PHE A 256 10.69 -4.15 26.65
N PHE A 257 9.52 -4.41 26.07
CA PHE A 257 8.23 -4.08 26.68
C PHE A 257 7.66 -5.33 27.34
N ILE A 258 7.72 -5.36 28.66
CA ILE A 258 7.42 -6.54 29.46
C ILE A 258 6.25 -6.33 30.43
N GLY A 259 5.63 -5.14 30.44
CA GLY A 259 4.65 -4.73 31.44
C GLY A 259 3.49 -5.71 31.65
N ASP A 260 2.90 -6.24 30.59
CA ASP A 260 1.80 -7.21 30.62
C ASP A 260 2.26 -8.68 30.54
N ALA A 261 3.57 -8.91 30.45
CA ALA A 261 4.16 -10.21 30.21
C ALA A 261 4.90 -10.78 31.42
N ILE A 262 5.65 -9.94 32.15
CA ILE A 262 6.44 -10.39 33.30
C ILE A 262 5.52 -10.72 34.49
N PRO A 263 5.59 -11.92 35.10
CA PRO A 263 4.71 -12.28 36.21
C PRO A 263 4.99 -11.45 37.46
N GLU A 264 3.96 -11.23 38.29
CA GLU A 264 4.12 -10.60 39.61
C GLU A 264 5.08 -11.42 40.50
N GLY A 265 5.99 -10.74 41.19
CA GLY A 265 7.04 -11.36 42.01
C GLY A 265 8.09 -12.14 41.20
N CYS A 266 8.16 -11.97 39.88
CA CYS A 266 9.19 -12.58 39.05
C CYS A 266 10.51 -11.80 39.17
N SER A 267 11.62 -12.53 39.28
CA SER A 267 12.96 -12.00 39.12
C SER A 267 13.47 -12.43 37.74
N PHE A 268 13.68 -11.47 36.86
CA PHE A 268 14.16 -11.67 35.48
C PHE A 268 15.60 -11.20 35.38
N GLU A 269 16.51 -12.11 35.06
CA GLU A 269 17.93 -11.82 34.92
C GLU A 269 18.32 -11.90 33.44
N PHE A 270 19.08 -10.92 32.95
CA PHE A 270 19.62 -10.97 31.60
C PHE A 270 21.03 -10.40 31.48
N VAL A 271 21.76 -10.94 30.51
CA VAL A 271 23.13 -10.57 30.15
C VAL A 271 23.14 -10.21 28.67
N PRO A 272 23.31 -8.93 28.31
CA PRO A 272 23.45 -8.56 26.90
C PRO A 272 24.78 -9.09 26.35
N LEU A 273 24.73 -9.83 25.24
CA LEU A 273 25.91 -10.39 24.56
C LEU A 273 26.44 -9.48 23.45
N GLY A 274 25.68 -8.45 23.08
CA GLY A 274 26.01 -7.48 22.03
C GLY A 274 25.10 -7.60 20.81
N ALA A 275 25.42 -6.84 19.76
CA ALA A 275 24.73 -6.93 18.49
C ALA A 275 25.67 -7.16 17.31
N GLU A 276 25.12 -7.79 16.28
CA GLU A 276 25.78 -8.12 15.02
C GLU A 276 24.96 -7.53 13.88
N LEU A 277 25.61 -7.05 12.83
CA LEU A 277 24.96 -6.87 11.53
C LEU A 277 24.93 -8.22 10.80
N PHE A 278 23.93 -8.43 9.96
CA PHE A 278 23.82 -9.64 9.14
C PHE A 278 23.29 -9.29 7.74
N ASP A 279 23.45 -10.22 6.80
CA ASP A 279 22.85 -10.12 5.49
C ASP A 279 21.53 -10.89 5.49
N LEU A 280 20.43 -10.24 5.08
CA LEU A 280 19.11 -10.85 5.00
C LEU A 280 18.83 -11.21 3.55
N HIS A 281 18.55 -12.49 3.30
CA HIS A 281 18.15 -13.02 2.00
C HIS A 281 16.68 -13.41 2.10
N GLY A 282 15.81 -12.66 1.44
CA GLY A 282 14.37 -12.86 1.49
C GLY A 282 13.64 -12.09 0.40
N LEU A 283 12.38 -12.45 0.16
CA LEU A 283 11.59 -11.94 -0.97
C LEU A 283 10.62 -10.81 -0.60
N ASP A 284 10.68 -10.27 0.64
CA ASP A 284 9.74 -9.26 1.17
C ASP A 284 8.25 -9.62 0.94
N LEU A 285 7.93 -10.90 1.20
CA LEU A 285 6.60 -11.49 1.11
C LEU A 285 5.87 -11.46 2.47
N LYS A 286 6.09 -10.41 3.27
CA LYS A 286 5.45 -10.25 4.59
C LYS A 286 4.00 -9.80 4.53
N GLN A 287 3.52 -9.44 3.34
CA GLN A 287 2.16 -8.98 3.08
C GLN A 287 1.48 -9.91 2.08
N ASP A 288 0.16 -10.02 2.15
CA ASP A 288 -0.59 -10.94 1.31
C ASP A 288 -0.33 -10.73 -0.19
N VAL A 289 0.04 -11.79 -0.91
CA VAL A 289 0.15 -11.76 -2.37
C VAL A 289 -1.23 -11.91 -2.98
N GLY A 290 -1.78 -10.84 -3.53
CA GLY A 290 -3.13 -10.79 -4.06
C GLY A 290 -3.31 -11.47 -5.40
N ASN A 291 -2.31 -11.37 -6.27
CA ASN A 291 -2.28 -11.99 -7.59
C ASN A 291 -0.81 -12.33 -7.93
N ILE A 292 -0.61 -13.31 -8.82
CA ILE A 292 0.68 -13.51 -9.49
C ILE A 292 0.42 -13.39 -10.99
N VAL A 293 1.07 -12.45 -11.65
CA VAL A 293 0.96 -12.28 -13.10
C VAL A 293 2.07 -13.06 -13.78
N LEU A 294 1.68 -13.97 -14.67
CA LEU A 294 2.58 -14.89 -15.34
C LEU A 294 2.70 -14.50 -16.81
N THR A 295 3.93 -14.52 -17.33
CA THR A 295 4.19 -14.45 -18.77
C THR A 295 4.79 -15.79 -19.20
N PRO A 296 4.06 -16.64 -19.93
CA PRO A 296 4.61 -17.90 -20.43
C PRO A 296 5.82 -17.68 -21.35
N ILE A 297 6.80 -18.57 -21.31
CA ILE A 297 7.96 -18.50 -22.21
C ILE A 297 7.49 -18.60 -23.67
N GLY A 298 7.95 -17.68 -24.51
CA GLY A 298 7.59 -17.61 -25.94
C GLY A 298 6.30 -16.83 -26.22
N GLU A 299 5.59 -16.39 -25.19
CA GLU A 299 4.37 -15.59 -25.31
C GLU A 299 4.62 -14.15 -24.87
N THR A 300 3.79 -13.23 -25.38
CA THR A 300 3.74 -11.84 -24.91
C THR A 300 2.51 -11.55 -24.06
N ASN A 301 1.49 -12.42 -24.13
CA ASN A 301 0.27 -12.29 -23.37
C ASN A 301 0.48 -12.74 -21.91
N GLN A 302 -0.02 -11.93 -21.00
CA GLN A 302 0.03 -12.19 -19.56
C GLN A 302 -1.23 -12.92 -19.11
N ILE A 303 -1.08 -13.81 -18.11
CA ILE A 303 -2.18 -14.55 -17.49
C ILE A 303 -2.11 -14.45 -15.97
N ALA A 304 -3.24 -14.56 -15.29
CA ALA A 304 -3.27 -14.64 -13.83
C ALA A 304 -2.98 -16.06 -13.33
N ALA A 305 -2.24 -16.15 -12.24
CA ALA A 305 -2.26 -17.31 -11.35
C ALA A 305 -3.56 -17.33 -10.53
N TRP A 306 -3.89 -18.50 -9.97
CA TRP A 306 -5.15 -18.77 -9.30
C TRP A 306 -4.97 -18.86 -7.79
N LYS A 307 -5.46 -17.86 -7.06
CA LYS A 307 -5.29 -17.82 -5.61
C LYS A 307 -6.12 -18.91 -4.91
N ARG A 308 -5.48 -19.64 -4.03
CA ARG A 308 -6.02 -20.66 -3.14
C ARG A 308 -5.75 -20.29 -1.67
N TRP A 309 -6.37 -21.01 -0.74
CA TRP A 309 -6.39 -20.65 0.69
C TRP A 309 -5.59 -21.61 1.58
N ASN A 310 -5.06 -22.69 1.01
CA ASN A 310 -4.16 -23.62 1.66
C ASN A 310 -3.42 -24.45 0.58
N THR A 311 -2.35 -25.13 0.99
CA THR A 311 -1.55 -26.00 0.12
C THR A 311 -2.32 -27.21 -0.42
N GLU A 312 -3.27 -27.75 0.35
CA GLU A 312 -4.09 -28.90 -0.06
C GLU A 312 -4.96 -28.60 -1.29
N SER A 313 -5.35 -27.35 -1.49
CA SER A 313 -6.19 -26.90 -2.62
C SER A 313 -5.41 -26.53 -3.88
N LEU A 314 -4.07 -26.66 -3.87
CA LEU A 314 -3.22 -26.51 -5.05
C LEU A 314 -3.34 -27.77 -5.92
N LYS A 315 -4.04 -27.68 -7.05
CA LYS A 315 -4.39 -28.85 -7.89
C LYS A 315 -4.12 -28.68 -9.37
N LYS A 316 -3.97 -27.46 -9.87
CA LYS A 316 -3.82 -27.14 -11.29
C LYS A 316 -2.64 -26.21 -11.52
N GLN A 317 -2.03 -26.29 -12.71
CA GLN A 317 -0.97 -25.38 -13.15
C GLN A 317 -1.36 -23.93 -12.88
N GLY A 318 -0.51 -23.20 -12.16
CA GLY A 318 -0.76 -21.81 -11.82
C GLY A 318 -1.63 -21.58 -10.58
N ASP A 319 -2.10 -22.61 -9.88
CA ASP A 319 -2.65 -22.45 -8.54
C ASP A 319 -1.56 -21.96 -7.58
N PHE A 320 -1.87 -20.99 -6.72
CA PHE A 320 -0.93 -20.53 -5.70
C PHE A 320 -1.61 -20.27 -4.35
N TYR A 321 -0.85 -20.43 -3.27
CA TYR A 321 -1.23 -20.09 -1.91
C TYR A 321 -0.08 -19.31 -1.28
N HIS A 322 -0.38 -18.19 -0.64
CA HIS A 322 0.61 -17.42 0.11
C HIS A 322 0.39 -17.63 1.60
N ASP A 323 1.37 -18.23 2.27
CA ASP A 323 1.31 -18.45 3.70
C ASP A 323 2.04 -17.32 4.43
N LEU A 324 1.28 -16.51 5.17
CA LEU A 324 1.82 -15.38 5.92
C LEU A 324 2.62 -15.81 7.15
N SER A 325 2.43 -17.05 7.64
CA SER A 325 3.13 -17.54 8.83
C SER A 325 4.61 -17.82 8.57
N ASP A 326 4.96 -18.24 7.36
CA ASP A 326 6.34 -18.46 6.92
C ASP A 326 6.79 -17.49 5.83
N SER A 327 5.88 -16.63 5.33
CA SER A 327 6.13 -15.64 4.27
C SER A 327 6.53 -16.25 2.93
N ARG A 328 5.94 -17.40 2.56
CA ARG A 328 6.27 -18.12 1.34
C ARG A 328 5.07 -18.24 0.40
N VAL A 329 5.35 -18.19 -0.89
CA VAL A 329 4.38 -18.57 -1.92
C VAL A 329 4.58 -20.04 -2.25
N TYR A 330 3.52 -20.81 -2.10
CA TYR A 330 3.37 -22.17 -2.58
C TYR A 330 2.66 -22.14 -3.94
N PHE A 331 3.18 -22.86 -4.92
CA PHE A 331 2.75 -22.78 -6.31
C PHE A 331 2.68 -24.18 -6.91
N TYR A 332 1.56 -24.51 -7.54
CA TYR A 332 1.44 -25.74 -8.30
C TYR A 332 2.07 -25.56 -9.67
N SER A 333 3.08 -26.37 -9.98
CA SER A 333 3.73 -26.40 -11.28
C SER A 333 4.24 -27.78 -11.64
N GLU A 334 3.94 -28.25 -12.85
CA GLU A 334 4.40 -29.55 -13.39
C GLU A 334 5.91 -29.61 -13.63
N LYS A 335 6.56 -28.45 -13.73
CA LYS A 335 8.01 -28.28 -13.86
C LYS A 335 8.46 -27.14 -12.96
N GLU A 336 9.77 -26.98 -12.83
CA GLU A 336 10.34 -25.80 -12.18
C GLU A 336 9.73 -24.52 -12.81
N PRO A 337 9.11 -23.63 -12.02
CA PRO A 337 8.30 -22.52 -12.56
C PRO A 337 9.02 -21.61 -13.56
N THR A 338 10.30 -21.30 -13.34
CA THR A 338 11.09 -20.42 -14.23
C THR A 338 11.41 -21.05 -15.58
N THR A 339 11.20 -22.37 -15.73
CA THR A 339 11.26 -23.06 -17.03
C THR A 339 9.97 -22.98 -17.84
N LEU A 340 8.88 -22.45 -17.26
CA LEU A 340 7.58 -22.28 -17.91
C LEU A 340 7.22 -20.82 -18.13
N TYR A 341 7.69 -19.92 -17.26
CA TYR A 341 7.34 -18.51 -17.27
C TYR A 341 8.60 -17.62 -17.36
N SER A 342 8.61 -16.71 -18.32
CA SER A 342 9.68 -15.71 -18.50
C SER A 342 9.56 -14.54 -17.52
N ALA A 343 8.38 -14.33 -16.95
CA ALA A 343 8.15 -13.36 -15.88
C ALA A 343 7.05 -13.85 -14.93
N MET A 344 7.21 -13.59 -13.64
CA MET A 344 6.27 -13.97 -12.58
C MET A 344 6.19 -12.85 -11.53
N GLU A 345 5.21 -11.96 -11.63
CA GLU A 345 5.09 -10.80 -10.75
C GLU A 345 4.10 -11.07 -9.61
N ALA A 346 4.60 -11.35 -8.42
CA ALA A 346 3.79 -11.57 -7.22
C ALA A 346 3.36 -10.25 -6.59
N ALA A 347 2.13 -9.85 -6.85
CA ALA A 347 1.55 -8.56 -6.47
C ALA A 347 1.19 -8.53 -4.97
N ARG A 348 1.94 -7.76 -4.18
CA ARG A 348 1.76 -7.67 -2.72
C ARG A 348 0.63 -6.72 -2.33
N ARG A 349 0.06 -6.91 -1.14
CA ARG A 349 -0.95 -6.02 -0.53
C ARG A 349 -0.37 -4.66 -0.13
N ARG A 350 0.00 -3.84 -1.11
CA ARG A 350 0.60 -2.52 -0.94
C ARG A 350 0.10 -1.56 -2.01
N ASN A 351 -0.47 -0.43 -1.61
CA ASN A 351 -0.89 0.59 -2.56
C ASN A 351 0.33 1.21 -3.26
N ILE A 352 0.22 1.53 -4.54
CA ILE A 352 1.36 2.05 -5.31
C ILE A 352 1.50 3.57 -5.10
N VAL A 353 0.42 4.33 -5.31
CA VAL A 353 0.41 5.78 -5.09
C VAL A 353 -0.49 6.13 -3.89
N ALA A 354 0.14 6.53 -2.79
CA ALA A 354 -0.56 7.02 -1.61
C ALA A 354 -0.87 8.52 -1.77
N LEU A 355 -2.13 8.84 -2.09
CA LEU A 355 -2.58 10.21 -2.28
C LEU A 355 -2.77 10.93 -0.93
N GLY A 356 -3.19 10.19 0.11
CA GLY A 356 -3.42 10.73 1.45
C GLY A 356 -4.49 11.82 1.44
N LYS A 357 -4.34 12.84 2.31
CA LYS A 357 -5.15 14.07 2.31
C LYS A 357 -4.38 15.25 1.70
N ASN A 358 -3.45 14.97 0.79
CA ASN A 358 -2.59 15.98 0.20
C ASN A 358 -3.37 16.87 -0.77
N LYS A 359 -2.80 18.05 -1.07
CA LYS A 359 -3.44 19.05 -1.94
C LYS A 359 -2.53 19.55 -3.05
N HIS A 360 -3.09 20.02 -4.15
CA HIS A 360 -2.32 20.72 -5.20
C HIS A 360 -1.15 19.86 -5.73
N PHE A 361 -1.46 18.74 -6.38
CA PHE A 361 -0.44 17.88 -6.97
C PHE A 361 -0.90 17.23 -8.27
N ILE A 362 0.07 16.82 -9.08
CA ILE A 362 -0.15 16.16 -10.36
C ILE A 362 0.64 14.84 -10.38
N VAL A 363 -0.02 13.75 -10.81
CA VAL A 363 0.62 12.48 -11.16
C VAL A 363 0.40 12.25 -12.65
N ASP A 364 1.49 12.22 -13.43
CA ASP A 364 1.42 12.25 -14.89
C ASP A 364 2.37 11.24 -15.54
N GLY A 365 1.83 10.31 -16.32
CA GLY A 365 2.64 9.52 -17.26
C GLY A 365 3.33 8.29 -16.67
N PHE A 366 2.71 7.58 -15.72
CA PHE A 366 3.27 6.36 -15.12
C PHE A 366 2.57 5.08 -15.58
N THR A 367 3.30 3.98 -15.62
CA THR A 367 2.69 2.64 -15.48
C THR A 367 2.61 2.32 -13.99
N ILE A 368 1.41 2.03 -13.50
CA ILE A 368 1.11 1.69 -12.11
C ILE A 368 0.55 0.26 -12.12
N ALA A 369 1.35 -0.74 -11.76
CA ALA A 369 0.96 -2.13 -11.97
C ALA A 369 1.41 -3.10 -10.89
N TYR A 370 0.83 -4.30 -10.91
CA TYR A 370 1.25 -5.43 -10.08
C TYR A 370 1.20 -5.14 -8.58
N THR A 371 0.02 -4.71 -8.12
CA THR A 371 -0.29 -4.61 -6.69
C THR A 371 -1.45 -5.52 -6.35
N GLY A 372 -1.40 -6.15 -5.19
CA GLY A 372 -2.54 -6.88 -4.62
C GLY A 372 -3.56 -5.95 -3.94
N ALA A 373 -3.24 -4.67 -3.79
CA ALA A 373 -4.10 -3.64 -3.20
C ALA A 373 -4.53 -2.60 -4.26
N HIS A 374 -4.48 -1.30 -3.95
CA HIS A 374 -4.92 -0.24 -4.87
C HIS A 374 -3.79 0.34 -5.73
N GLY A 375 -4.10 0.73 -6.97
CA GLY A 375 -3.17 1.51 -7.79
C GLY A 375 -2.89 2.88 -7.18
N ALA A 376 -3.92 3.66 -6.86
CA ALA A 376 -3.82 4.87 -6.08
C ALA A 376 -5.00 5.03 -5.10
N ASN A 377 -4.77 5.57 -3.91
CA ASN A 377 -5.86 5.84 -2.97
C ASN A 377 -5.66 7.04 -2.03
N GLY A 378 -6.76 7.70 -1.64
CA GLY A 378 -6.76 8.78 -0.63
C GLY A 378 -8.01 9.66 -0.65
N ALA A 379 -7.98 10.77 0.08
CA ALA A 379 -8.97 11.86 -0.01
C ALA A 379 -8.27 13.19 -0.34
N PRO A 380 -7.67 13.31 -1.55
CA PRO A 380 -6.94 14.51 -1.91
C PRO A 380 -7.86 15.69 -2.23
N GLU A 381 -7.25 16.87 -2.37
CA GLU A 381 -7.92 18.08 -2.84
C GLU A 381 -7.09 18.77 -3.93
N ASP A 382 -7.73 19.33 -4.96
CA ASP A 382 -7.06 20.08 -6.04
C ASP A 382 -5.94 19.28 -6.72
N CYS A 383 -6.25 18.07 -7.22
CA CYS A 383 -5.24 17.22 -7.85
C CYS A 383 -5.63 16.70 -9.24
N VAL A 384 -4.60 16.35 -10.03
CA VAL A 384 -4.77 15.74 -11.36
C VAL A 384 -4.03 14.41 -11.42
N ILE A 385 -4.70 13.36 -11.89
CA ILE A 385 -4.07 12.08 -12.24
C ILE A 385 -4.31 11.84 -13.73
N ARG A 386 -3.26 11.81 -14.53
CA ARG A 386 -3.41 11.72 -15.98
C ARG A 386 -2.36 10.90 -16.68
N ASN A 387 -2.69 10.45 -17.89
CA ASN A 387 -1.81 9.71 -18.78
C ASN A 387 -1.17 8.47 -18.13
N CYS A 388 -1.81 7.88 -17.12
CA CYS A 388 -1.29 6.72 -16.41
C CYS A 388 -1.93 5.41 -16.90
N ASP A 389 -1.19 4.32 -16.80
CA ASP A 389 -1.66 2.96 -17.11
C ASP A 389 -1.74 2.16 -15.81
N PHE A 390 -2.94 1.89 -15.32
CA PHE A 390 -3.21 1.04 -14.15
C PHE A 390 -3.45 -0.39 -14.60
N ARG A 391 -2.56 -1.34 -14.26
CA ARG A 391 -2.63 -2.72 -14.79
C ARG A 391 -2.48 -3.78 -13.73
N TRP A 392 -3.25 -4.86 -13.81
CA TRP A 392 -3.10 -6.03 -12.92
C TRP A 392 -3.14 -5.65 -11.43
N ILE A 393 -4.27 -5.05 -11.05
CA ILE A 393 -4.47 -4.45 -9.72
C ILE A 393 -5.38 -5.35 -8.89
N GLY A 394 -5.04 -5.52 -7.62
CA GLY A 394 -5.89 -6.11 -6.60
C GLY A 394 -5.78 -7.62 -6.42
N GLY A 395 -6.72 -8.15 -5.64
CA GLY A 395 -6.83 -9.56 -5.31
C GLY A 395 -6.26 -9.93 -3.94
N SER A 396 -5.77 -9.00 -3.12
CA SER A 396 -5.37 -9.34 -1.75
C SER A 396 -6.58 -9.55 -0.86
N LEU A 397 -6.39 -10.34 0.20
CA LEU A 397 -7.39 -10.54 1.25
C LEU A 397 -7.65 -9.23 1.99
N LEU A 398 -8.91 -8.81 2.03
CA LEU A 398 -9.38 -7.68 2.82
C LEU A 398 -9.72 -8.14 4.25
N TYR A 399 -10.65 -9.10 4.36
CA TYR A 399 -11.05 -9.77 5.60
C TYR A 399 -11.72 -11.11 5.30
N THR A 400 -11.95 -11.93 6.32
CA THR A 400 -12.77 -13.16 6.22
C THR A 400 -13.96 -13.04 7.16
N ARG A 401 -15.18 -13.25 6.64
CA ARG A 401 -16.42 -13.23 7.44
C ARG A 401 -17.18 -14.53 7.23
N ASN A 402 -17.54 -15.21 8.33
CA ASN A 402 -18.24 -16.51 8.30
C ASN A 402 -17.54 -17.54 7.39
N GLY A 403 -16.21 -17.61 7.45
CA GLY A 403 -15.41 -18.51 6.62
C GLY A 403 -15.31 -18.13 5.13
N ARG A 404 -15.90 -17.00 4.72
CA ARG A 404 -15.82 -16.50 3.34
C ARG A 404 -14.83 -15.33 3.25
N PRO A 405 -13.74 -15.48 2.49
CA PRO A 405 -12.79 -14.39 2.29
C PRO A 405 -13.37 -13.34 1.35
N THR A 406 -13.16 -12.08 1.68
CA THR A 406 -13.39 -10.92 0.81
C THR A 406 -12.03 -10.41 0.35
N ARG A 407 -11.90 -10.15 -0.95
CA ARG A 407 -10.69 -9.63 -1.58
C ARG A 407 -10.99 -8.25 -2.18
N TYR A 408 -9.96 -7.45 -2.42
CA TYR A 408 -10.12 -6.06 -2.86
C TYR A 408 -8.99 -5.61 -3.78
N GLY A 409 -9.15 -4.43 -4.37
CA GLY A 409 -8.08 -3.69 -5.03
C GLY A 409 -8.57 -2.92 -6.23
N ASN A 410 -8.66 -1.60 -6.05
CA ASN A 410 -9.17 -0.66 -7.02
C ASN A 410 -8.05 0.00 -7.82
N GLY A 411 -8.32 0.39 -9.07
CA GLY A 411 -7.39 1.18 -9.87
C GLY A 411 -7.06 2.51 -9.19
N VAL A 412 -8.06 3.40 -9.08
CA VAL A 412 -7.98 4.65 -8.29
C VAL A 412 -9.19 4.75 -7.38
N GLU A 413 -8.94 4.99 -6.10
CA GLU A 413 -9.95 5.12 -5.05
C GLU A 413 -9.90 6.49 -4.36
N PHE A 414 -11.05 7.15 -4.28
CA PHE A 414 -11.22 8.36 -3.49
C PHE A 414 -12.18 8.18 -2.33
N TRP A 415 -11.70 8.53 -1.12
CA TRP A 415 -12.49 8.51 0.10
C TRP A 415 -13.45 9.71 0.22
N SER A 416 -14.41 9.61 1.15
CA SER A 416 -15.59 10.47 1.35
C SER A 416 -15.38 12.00 1.44
N SER A 417 -14.15 12.51 1.55
CA SER A 417 -13.86 13.93 1.79
C SER A 417 -12.95 14.56 0.73
N CYS A 418 -12.98 14.04 -0.50
CA CYS A 418 -12.16 14.48 -1.62
C CYS A 418 -12.80 15.64 -2.41
N LYS A 419 -11.97 16.52 -3.00
CA LYS A 419 -12.47 17.74 -3.67
C LYS A 419 -11.64 18.19 -4.86
N ASN A 420 -12.28 18.76 -5.89
CA ASN A 420 -11.61 19.40 -7.02
C ASN A 420 -10.57 18.47 -7.68
N ILE A 421 -11.03 17.35 -8.20
CA ILE A 421 -10.15 16.31 -8.75
C ILE A 421 -10.46 16.12 -10.22
N VAL A 422 -9.41 15.98 -11.03
CA VAL A 422 -9.52 15.52 -12.41
C VAL A 422 -8.71 14.25 -12.60
N VAL A 423 -9.36 13.18 -13.07
CA VAL A 423 -8.69 11.95 -13.48
C VAL A 423 -8.95 11.76 -14.97
N GLU A 424 -7.91 11.87 -15.80
CA GLU A 424 -8.08 11.90 -17.26
C GLU A 424 -7.03 11.18 -18.09
N HIS A 425 -7.43 10.68 -19.26
CA HIS A 425 -6.51 10.03 -20.20
C HIS A 425 -5.76 8.84 -19.61
N ASN A 426 -6.35 8.15 -18.62
CA ASN A 426 -5.77 6.97 -18.01
C ASN A 426 -6.36 5.70 -18.63
N THR A 427 -5.57 4.63 -18.65
CA THR A 427 -6.04 3.27 -18.98
C THR A 427 -6.05 2.43 -17.73
N PHE A 428 -7.14 1.72 -17.48
CA PHE A 428 -7.30 0.74 -16.42
C PHE A 428 -7.53 -0.63 -17.05
N GLU A 429 -6.67 -1.59 -16.74
CA GLU A 429 -6.69 -2.91 -17.39
C GLU A 429 -6.51 -4.02 -16.36
N ASP A 430 -7.37 -5.04 -16.41
CA ASP A 430 -7.29 -6.23 -15.55
C ASP A 430 -7.29 -5.88 -14.03
N VAL A 431 -8.23 -5.03 -13.62
CA VAL A 431 -8.45 -4.62 -12.22
C VAL A 431 -9.40 -5.60 -11.52
N TYR A 432 -8.98 -6.10 -10.36
CA TYR A 432 -9.70 -7.10 -9.57
C TYR A 432 -11.07 -6.63 -9.09
N ASP A 433 -11.15 -5.38 -8.65
CA ASP A 433 -12.33 -4.77 -8.10
C ASP A 433 -12.82 -3.67 -9.05
N THR A 434 -12.81 -2.41 -8.61
CA THR A 434 -13.26 -1.32 -9.47
C THR A 434 -12.07 -0.55 -10.06
N ALA A 435 -12.12 -0.26 -11.36
CA ALA A 435 -11.13 0.64 -11.99
C ALA A 435 -11.14 2.04 -11.38
N MET A 436 -12.31 2.70 -11.32
CA MET A 436 -12.48 4.06 -10.81
C MET A 436 -13.56 4.11 -9.73
N THR A 437 -13.26 4.59 -8.53
CA THR A 437 -14.25 4.56 -7.44
C THR A 437 -14.20 5.77 -6.51
N ASN A 438 -15.39 6.23 -6.14
CA ASN A 438 -15.62 7.16 -5.05
C ASN A 438 -16.34 6.40 -3.94
N GLN A 439 -15.66 6.16 -2.82
CA GLN A 439 -16.20 5.25 -1.81
C GLN A 439 -15.82 5.59 -0.38
N GLY A 440 -16.64 5.22 0.60
CA GLY A 440 -16.25 5.35 1.99
C GLY A 440 -17.34 5.21 3.05
N PRO A 441 -16.95 4.86 4.28
CA PRO A 441 -17.89 4.66 5.38
C PRO A 441 -18.17 5.90 6.21
N ASP A 442 -17.29 6.90 6.15
CA ASP A 442 -17.31 8.07 7.05
C ASP A 442 -18.15 9.21 6.49
N ALA A 443 -18.66 10.10 7.35
CA ALA A 443 -19.24 11.36 6.91
C ALA A 443 -18.23 12.18 6.09
N GLY A 444 -18.72 12.99 5.16
CA GLY A 444 -17.85 13.78 4.29
C GLY A 444 -18.59 14.42 3.15
N ARG A 445 -17.83 15.16 2.34
CA ARG A 445 -18.33 15.84 1.14
C ARG A 445 -17.41 15.48 -0.02
N ILE A 446 -17.99 14.90 -1.06
CA ILE A 446 -17.32 14.71 -2.36
C ILE A 446 -17.74 15.87 -3.26
N VAL A 447 -16.77 16.70 -3.66
CA VAL A 447 -17.05 17.96 -4.36
C VAL A 447 -16.23 18.05 -5.63
N ASN A 448 -16.88 18.23 -6.78
CA ASN A 448 -16.21 18.52 -8.06
C ASN A 448 -15.12 17.49 -8.42
N VAL A 449 -15.53 16.23 -8.55
CA VAL A 449 -14.67 15.14 -9.02
C VAL A 449 -15.04 14.79 -10.46
N VAL A 450 -14.07 14.85 -11.37
CA VAL A 450 -14.27 14.59 -12.80
C VAL A 450 -13.40 13.41 -13.23
N TRP A 451 -14.06 12.36 -13.69
CA TRP A 451 -13.48 11.23 -14.40
C TRP A 451 -13.75 11.42 -15.89
N GLN A 452 -12.73 11.70 -16.70
CA GLN A 452 -12.95 11.99 -18.11
C GLN A 452 -11.91 11.37 -19.05
N ASN A 453 -12.31 11.00 -20.27
CA ASN A 453 -11.38 10.49 -21.28
C ASN A 453 -10.56 9.27 -20.81
N ASN A 454 -11.10 8.48 -19.88
CA ASN A 454 -10.43 7.28 -19.38
C ASN A 454 -10.89 6.05 -20.17
N LYS A 455 -10.06 5.02 -20.17
CA LYS A 455 -10.38 3.73 -20.78
C LYS A 455 -10.31 2.63 -19.73
N THR A 456 -11.34 1.80 -19.59
CA THR A 456 -11.27 0.57 -18.79
C THR A 456 -11.34 -0.66 -19.71
N VAL A 457 -10.59 -1.71 -19.38
CA VAL A 457 -10.54 -2.97 -20.13
C VAL A 457 -10.51 -4.12 -19.14
N ARG A 458 -11.43 -5.08 -19.25
CA ARG A 458 -11.41 -6.32 -18.44
C ARG A 458 -11.30 -6.08 -16.93
N CYS A 459 -11.95 -5.04 -16.43
CA CYS A 459 -12.08 -4.78 -15.00
C CYS A 459 -13.35 -5.47 -14.48
N GLU A 460 -13.44 -5.83 -13.20
CA GLU A 460 -14.72 -6.33 -12.68
C GLU A 460 -15.78 -5.23 -12.78
N GLN A 461 -15.50 -4.05 -12.21
CA GLN A 461 -16.31 -2.86 -12.37
C GLN A 461 -15.52 -1.74 -13.04
N ALA A 462 -16.14 -1.02 -13.99
CA ALA A 462 -15.49 0.13 -14.61
C ALA A 462 -15.55 1.37 -13.70
N TYR A 463 -16.73 1.70 -13.19
CA TYR A 463 -16.91 2.75 -12.19
C TYR A 463 -17.84 2.30 -11.06
N GLU A 464 -17.47 2.63 -9.83
CA GLU A 464 -18.25 2.37 -8.62
C GLU A 464 -18.46 3.65 -7.81
N ILE A 465 -19.64 3.75 -7.20
CA ILE A 465 -19.87 4.62 -6.05
C ILE A 465 -20.41 3.80 -4.88
N TRP A 466 -19.73 3.87 -3.72
CA TRP A 466 -20.16 3.19 -2.48
C TRP A 466 -20.09 4.10 -1.26
N LEU A 467 -21.24 4.47 -0.70
CA LEU A 467 -21.32 5.42 0.42
C LEU A 467 -22.23 4.90 1.52
N SER A 468 -21.72 4.75 2.75
CA SER A 468 -22.48 4.16 3.86
C SER A 468 -22.82 5.09 5.02
N HIS A 469 -22.45 6.37 4.96
CA HIS A 469 -22.83 7.36 5.98
C HIS A 469 -24.00 8.22 5.51
N GLU A 470 -24.98 8.45 6.39
CA GLU A 470 -26.20 9.21 6.04
C GLU A 470 -25.94 10.70 5.81
N GLU A 471 -25.15 11.35 6.67
CA GLU A 471 -24.80 12.78 6.51
C GLU A 471 -23.77 13.08 5.40
N MET A 472 -23.35 12.08 4.62
CA MET A 472 -22.44 12.33 3.50
C MET A 472 -23.16 13.06 2.36
N THR A 473 -22.45 13.95 1.64
CA THR A 473 -22.96 14.57 0.41
C THR A 473 -22.05 14.32 -0.79
N VAL A 474 -22.67 14.14 -1.95
CA VAL A 474 -22.02 14.17 -3.27
C VAL A 474 -22.55 15.41 -3.98
N GLU A 475 -21.71 16.43 -4.07
CA GLU A 475 -22.10 17.74 -4.58
C GLU A 475 -21.75 17.94 -6.05
N SER A 476 -20.82 17.15 -6.58
CA SER A 476 -20.64 16.95 -8.01
C SER A 476 -19.65 15.82 -8.27
N ILE A 477 -20.11 14.78 -8.96
CA ILE A 477 -19.25 13.82 -9.66
C ILE A 477 -19.66 13.81 -11.13
N ILE A 478 -18.69 13.84 -12.04
CA ILE A 478 -18.92 13.74 -13.48
C ILE A 478 -18.05 12.61 -14.03
N VAL A 479 -18.67 11.59 -14.62
CA VAL A 479 -18.01 10.54 -15.39
C VAL A 479 -18.38 10.71 -16.85
N ARG A 480 -17.42 11.07 -17.70
CA ARG A 480 -17.72 11.40 -19.10
C ARG A 480 -16.66 11.05 -20.11
N ASN A 481 -17.06 11.02 -21.38
CA ASN A 481 -16.15 10.87 -22.53
C ASN A 481 -15.21 9.65 -22.40
N SER A 482 -15.61 8.65 -21.63
CA SER A 482 -14.77 7.51 -21.27
C SER A 482 -15.27 6.25 -21.98
N THR A 483 -14.37 5.31 -22.20
CA THR A 483 -14.67 4.05 -22.88
C THR A 483 -14.50 2.89 -21.91
N PHE A 484 -15.56 2.14 -21.65
CA PHE A 484 -15.57 0.99 -20.76
C PHE A 484 -15.72 -0.27 -21.58
N ILE A 485 -14.75 -1.19 -21.50
CA ILE A 485 -14.67 -2.37 -22.35
C ILE A 485 -14.59 -3.62 -21.49
N ASP A 486 -15.46 -4.59 -21.77
CA ASP A 486 -15.34 -5.96 -21.28
C ASP A 486 -15.40 -6.06 -19.74
N SER A 487 -16.30 -5.29 -19.11
CA SER A 487 -16.52 -5.37 -17.66
C SER A 487 -16.97 -6.78 -17.26
N GLY A 488 -16.26 -7.42 -16.33
CA GLY A 488 -16.47 -8.81 -15.90
C GLY A 488 -15.85 -9.88 -16.78
N PHE A 489 -15.11 -9.53 -17.84
CA PHE A 489 -14.41 -10.51 -18.68
C PHE A 489 -12.92 -10.67 -18.31
N GLY A 490 -12.47 -10.00 -17.23
CA GLY A 490 -11.13 -10.17 -16.69
C GLY A 490 -10.97 -11.39 -15.79
N TRP A 491 -9.72 -11.67 -15.43
CA TRP A 491 -9.33 -12.74 -14.51
C TRP A 491 -10.01 -12.66 -13.13
N SER A 492 -10.40 -11.44 -12.73
CA SER A 492 -11.08 -11.15 -11.48
C SER A 492 -12.38 -11.90 -11.34
N HIS A 493 -13.17 -11.95 -12.41
CA HIS A 493 -14.55 -12.39 -12.39
C HIS A 493 -14.68 -13.88 -12.03
N GLU A 494 -13.71 -14.69 -12.42
CA GLU A 494 -13.69 -16.12 -12.08
C GLU A 494 -13.12 -16.38 -10.67
N GLN A 495 -12.43 -15.41 -10.07
CA GLN A 495 -11.79 -15.54 -8.75
C GLN A 495 -12.51 -14.78 -7.64
N ARG A 496 -13.49 -13.93 -7.97
CA ARG A 496 -14.27 -13.19 -6.98
C ARG A 496 -15.39 -14.04 -6.41
N PRO A 497 -15.60 -14.02 -5.08
CA PRO A 497 -16.79 -14.65 -4.49
C PRO A 497 -18.07 -13.87 -4.80
N ASP A 498 -17.97 -12.56 -5.02
CA ASP A 498 -19.07 -11.66 -5.31
C ASP A 498 -18.87 -10.98 -6.67
N ILE A 499 -19.26 -11.71 -7.72
CA ILE A 499 -19.18 -11.30 -9.11
C ILE A 499 -20.24 -10.24 -9.45
N ARG A 500 -19.81 -9.14 -10.06
CA ARG A 500 -20.65 -8.04 -10.58
C ARG A 500 -19.93 -7.35 -11.72
N GLY A 501 -19.76 -8.05 -12.84
CA GLY A 501 -19.21 -7.55 -14.10
C GLY A 501 -20.07 -6.44 -14.70
N CYS A 502 -19.77 -5.18 -14.38
CA CYS A 502 -20.58 -4.03 -14.83
C CYS A 502 -19.82 -2.74 -15.12
N HIS A 503 -20.45 -1.82 -15.86
CA HIS A 503 -19.84 -0.54 -16.20
C HIS A 503 -20.11 0.53 -15.14
N LEU A 504 -21.31 0.55 -14.56
CA LEU A 504 -21.67 1.40 -13.41
C LEU A 504 -22.19 0.55 -12.26
N LEU A 505 -21.48 0.56 -11.14
CA LEU A 505 -21.95 0.00 -9.87
C LEU A 505 -22.33 1.13 -8.91
N SER A 506 -23.58 1.15 -8.47
CA SER A 506 -24.02 1.91 -7.30
C SER A 506 -24.28 0.95 -6.15
N TYR A 507 -23.37 0.90 -5.19
CA TYR A 507 -23.44 -0.01 -4.07
C TYR A 507 -23.70 0.75 -2.78
N GLY A 508 -24.55 0.23 -1.89
CA GLY A 508 -24.96 1.02 -0.73
C GLY A 508 -25.72 2.27 -1.16
N MET A 509 -25.23 3.47 -0.83
CA MET A 509 -25.83 4.80 -1.09
C MET A 509 -26.77 5.32 0.00
N LYS A 510 -26.24 5.41 1.23
CA LYS A 510 -26.96 6.06 2.35
C LYS A 510 -26.84 7.58 2.37
N CYS A 511 -25.98 8.17 1.55
CA CYS A 511 -25.67 9.60 1.57
C CYS A 511 -26.91 10.49 1.34
N LYS A 512 -26.90 11.69 1.93
CA LYS A 512 -28.01 12.64 1.93
C LYS A 512 -28.28 13.28 0.57
N ILE A 513 -27.21 13.61 -0.16
CA ILE A 513 -27.27 14.34 -1.43
C ILE A 513 -26.47 13.58 -2.48
N VAL A 514 -27.04 13.47 -3.68
CA VAL A 514 -26.38 12.90 -4.86
C VAL A 514 -26.53 13.83 -6.06
N ASP A 515 -25.42 14.45 -6.50
CA ASP A 515 -25.28 15.02 -7.85
C ASP A 515 -24.19 14.26 -8.60
N LEU A 516 -24.60 13.24 -9.36
CA LEU A 516 -23.72 12.44 -10.20
C LEU A 516 -24.19 12.48 -11.65
N ARG A 517 -23.28 12.84 -12.56
CA ARG A 517 -23.49 12.82 -14.01
C ARG A 517 -22.67 11.72 -14.65
N TYR A 518 -23.30 10.93 -15.51
CA TYR A 518 -22.69 9.81 -16.20
C TYR A 518 -23.07 9.89 -17.68
N GLU A 519 -22.23 10.56 -18.47
CA GLU A 519 -22.63 11.06 -19.79
C GLU A 519 -21.55 10.92 -20.86
N ASN A 520 -21.94 10.83 -22.13
CA ASN A 520 -20.99 10.80 -23.25
C ASN A 520 -20.00 9.63 -23.21
N ASN A 521 -20.34 8.54 -22.52
CA ASN A 521 -19.47 7.37 -22.40
C ASN A 521 -19.79 6.34 -23.48
N VAL A 522 -18.78 5.55 -23.85
CA VAL A 522 -18.92 4.39 -24.73
C VAL A 522 -18.75 3.13 -23.89
N MET A 523 -19.80 2.31 -23.80
CA MET A 523 -19.86 1.12 -22.95
C MET A 523 -19.98 -0.12 -23.82
N ILE A 524 -18.92 -0.92 -23.85
CA ILE A 524 -18.77 -2.07 -24.73
C ILE A 524 -18.71 -3.32 -23.88
N ASN A 525 -19.70 -4.19 -24.08
CA ASN A 525 -19.75 -5.55 -23.56
C ASN A 525 -19.59 -5.67 -22.04
N ALA A 526 -20.71 -5.66 -21.32
CA ALA A 526 -20.74 -6.01 -19.89
C ALA A 526 -21.19 -7.46 -19.71
N LYS A 527 -20.60 -8.16 -18.74
CA LYS A 527 -20.90 -9.58 -18.50
C LYS A 527 -22.21 -9.81 -17.77
N ASP A 528 -22.45 -9.09 -16.67
CA ASP A 528 -23.63 -9.31 -15.83
C ASP A 528 -24.68 -8.20 -15.95
N ALA A 529 -24.24 -6.94 -16.05
CA ALA A 529 -25.10 -5.78 -16.21
C ALA A 529 -24.31 -4.58 -16.76
N ILE A 530 -24.95 -3.72 -17.53
CA ILE A 530 -24.38 -2.41 -17.87
C ILE A 530 -24.42 -1.51 -16.63
N LEU A 531 -25.60 -1.36 -16.03
CA LEU A 531 -25.82 -0.61 -14.79
C LEU A 531 -26.34 -1.54 -13.69
N TRP A 532 -25.68 -1.52 -12.54
CA TRP A 532 -26.06 -2.30 -11.37
C TRP A 532 -26.19 -1.41 -10.15
N PHE A 533 -27.39 -1.33 -9.58
CA PHE A 533 -27.66 -0.63 -8.32
C PHE A 533 -28.07 -1.65 -7.25
N SER A 534 -27.51 -1.55 -6.05
CA SER A 534 -27.97 -2.30 -4.87
C SER A 534 -29.07 -1.55 -4.08
N ASN A 535 -29.52 -0.41 -4.60
CA ASN A 535 -30.45 0.53 -4.00
C ASN A 535 -31.42 1.06 -5.09
N ASP A 536 -32.50 1.70 -4.68
CA ASP A 536 -33.57 2.22 -5.56
C ASP A 536 -33.33 3.67 -6.05
N ARG A 537 -32.13 4.22 -5.86
CA ARG A 537 -31.82 5.64 -6.11
C ARG A 537 -31.39 5.94 -7.55
N VAL A 538 -31.63 5.02 -8.49
CA VAL A 538 -31.24 5.19 -9.90
C VAL A 538 -31.74 6.48 -10.51
N ALA A 539 -32.95 6.93 -10.16
CA ALA A 539 -33.56 8.15 -10.68
C ALA A 539 -32.91 9.45 -10.18
N GLU A 540 -32.06 9.39 -9.14
CA GLU A 540 -31.32 10.56 -8.64
C GLU A 540 -30.06 10.84 -9.48
N PHE A 541 -29.63 9.88 -10.31
CA PHE A 541 -28.47 10.01 -11.17
C PHE A 541 -28.86 10.71 -12.47
N LYS A 542 -27.92 11.46 -13.06
CA LYS A 542 -28.07 12.11 -14.37
C LYS A 542 -27.29 11.30 -15.40
N ILE A 543 -27.96 10.36 -16.05
CA ILE A 543 -27.36 9.44 -17.02
C ILE A 543 -27.93 9.77 -18.40
N ASN A 544 -27.10 10.20 -19.35
CA ASN A 544 -27.56 10.52 -20.70
C ASN A 544 -26.44 10.56 -21.76
N ASN A 545 -26.83 10.51 -23.04
CA ASN A 545 -25.94 10.59 -24.20
C ASN A 545 -24.79 9.56 -24.18
N ASN A 546 -25.09 8.35 -23.69
CA ASN A 546 -24.16 7.22 -23.67
C ASN A 546 -24.39 6.32 -24.89
N ARG A 547 -23.31 5.70 -25.37
CA ARG A 547 -23.38 4.69 -26.43
C ARG A 547 -23.09 3.32 -25.85
N TYR A 548 -24.13 2.49 -25.77
CA TYR A 548 -24.06 1.10 -25.34
C TYR A 548 -23.87 0.18 -26.55
N ILE A 549 -22.85 -0.66 -26.50
CA ILE A 549 -22.55 -1.67 -27.51
C ILE A 549 -22.51 -3.02 -26.79
N GLN A 550 -23.56 -3.81 -26.93
CA GLN A 550 -23.64 -5.14 -26.33
C GLN A 550 -23.62 -6.21 -27.42
N PRO A 551 -22.55 -7.00 -27.55
CA PRO A 551 -22.52 -8.11 -28.50
C PRO A 551 -23.62 -9.14 -28.23
N GLY A 552 -24.25 -9.64 -29.29
CA GLY A 552 -25.31 -10.64 -29.23
C GLY A 552 -26.30 -10.52 -30.38
N GLU A 553 -27.12 -11.57 -30.59
CA GLU A 553 -28.13 -11.59 -31.66
C GLU A 553 -29.23 -10.54 -31.45
N ASN A 554 -29.62 -10.29 -30.19
CA ASN A 554 -30.66 -9.32 -29.85
C ASN A 554 -30.36 -8.56 -28.55
N PRO A 555 -29.44 -7.57 -28.57
CA PRO A 555 -29.08 -6.83 -27.35
C PRO A 555 -30.23 -6.02 -26.76
N ALA A 556 -31.24 -5.65 -27.56
CA ALA A 556 -32.40 -4.89 -27.08
C ALA A 556 -33.23 -5.67 -26.04
N GLU A 557 -33.22 -7.00 -26.13
CA GLU A 557 -33.91 -7.90 -25.18
C GLU A 557 -33.02 -8.31 -23.99
N ALA A 558 -31.76 -7.88 -23.96
CA ALA A 558 -30.84 -8.22 -22.88
C ALA A 558 -31.20 -7.48 -21.60
N LYS A 559 -31.36 -8.22 -20.50
CA LYS A 559 -31.75 -7.72 -19.17
C LYS A 559 -30.54 -7.19 -18.37
N LEU A 560 -29.95 -6.10 -18.85
CA LEU A 560 -28.65 -5.57 -18.40
C LEU A 560 -28.76 -4.35 -17.47
N PHE A 561 -29.95 -3.96 -17.06
CA PHE A 561 -30.18 -2.85 -16.12
C PHE A 561 -30.83 -3.40 -14.85
N ARG A 562 -30.23 -3.14 -13.68
CA ARG A 562 -30.58 -3.82 -12.42
C ARG A 562 -30.65 -2.88 -11.23
N TRP A 563 -31.74 -2.94 -10.46
CA TRP A 563 -31.90 -2.32 -9.14
C TRP A 563 -33.02 -3.02 -8.32
N PRO A 564 -33.11 -2.82 -7.00
CA PRO A 564 -34.21 -3.38 -6.20
C PRO A 564 -35.58 -2.84 -6.63
N GLY A 565 -36.60 -3.70 -6.67
CA GLY A 565 -37.97 -3.31 -7.03
C GLY A 565 -38.35 -3.52 -8.50
N ILE A 566 -37.40 -3.88 -9.37
CA ILE A 566 -37.66 -4.38 -10.73
C ILE A 566 -37.51 -5.90 -10.81
N ASP A 567 -37.69 -6.48 -12.01
CA ASP A 567 -37.51 -7.92 -12.25
C ASP A 567 -36.14 -8.39 -11.76
N LYS A 568 -36.10 -9.54 -11.07
CA LYS A 568 -34.90 -10.11 -10.46
C LYS A 568 -33.80 -10.41 -11.49
N GLY A 569 -34.17 -10.66 -12.74
CA GLY A 569 -33.23 -10.88 -13.84
C GLY A 569 -32.64 -9.60 -14.44
N GLY A 570 -33.11 -8.42 -14.01
CA GLY A 570 -32.89 -7.15 -14.68
C GLY A 570 -33.97 -6.85 -15.72
N ILE A 571 -33.85 -5.69 -16.38
CA ILE A 571 -34.77 -5.22 -17.41
C ILE A 571 -34.01 -4.80 -18.67
N THR A 572 -34.73 -4.70 -19.78
CA THR A 572 -34.21 -4.24 -21.07
C THR A 572 -33.90 -2.73 -21.05
N PHE A 573 -33.14 -2.27 -22.05
CA PHE A 573 -32.84 -0.83 -22.20
C PHE A 573 -34.09 0.02 -22.41
N ALA A 574 -35.04 -0.45 -23.23
CA ALA A 574 -36.29 0.25 -23.49
C ALA A 574 -37.16 0.37 -22.22
N GLU A 575 -37.24 -0.69 -21.41
CA GLU A 575 -37.93 -0.63 -20.12
C GLU A 575 -37.25 0.32 -19.14
N TYR A 576 -35.91 0.30 -19.08
CA TYR A 576 -35.12 1.21 -18.26
C TYR A 576 -35.38 2.68 -18.61
N GLN A 577 -35.31 3.05 -19.89
CA GLN A 577 -35.62 4.40 -20.36
C GLN A 577 -37.06 4.79 -20.02
N ARG A 578 -38.02 3.88 -20.24
CA ARG A 578 -39.45 4.14 -19.95
C ARG A 578 -39.72 4.36 -18.46
N ILE A 579 -39.07 3.59 -17.58
CA ILE A 579 -39.30 3.65 -16.12
C ILE A 579 -38.62 4.87 -15.51
N THR A 580 -37.40 5.17 -15.94
CA THR A 580 -36.56 6.20 -15.29
C THR A 580 -36.59 7.55 -15.99
N GLY A 581 -36.90 7.59 -17.29
CA GLY A 581 -36.74 8.78 -18.13
C GLY A 581 -35.27 9.16 -18.40
N LEU A 582 -34.32 8.36 -17.92
CA LEU A 582 -32.88 8.56 -18.15
C LEU A 582 -32.46 8.01 -19.52
N ASP A 583 -31.27 8.41 -19.96
CA ASP A 583 -30.66 7.92 -21.20
C ASP A 583 -31.53 8.18 -22.44
N SER A 584 -32.31 9.26 -22.46
CA SER A 584 -33.21 9.60 -23.58
C SER A 584 -32.48 9.82 -24.90
N ASP A 585 -31.24 10.32 -24.85
CA ASP A 585 -30.38 10.55 -26.02
C ASP A 585 -29.34 9.44 -26.22
N SER A 586 -29.43 8.36 -25.45
CA SER A 586 -28.50 7.25 -25.49
C SER A 586 -28.95 6.17 -26.47
N THR A 587 -27.99 5.42 -27.00
CA THR A 587 -28.23 4.36 -28.00
C THR A 587 -27.72 3.02 -27.50
N LEU A 588 -28.42 1.94 -27.84
CA LEU A 588 -27.96 0.56 -27.67
C LEU A 588 -27.86 -0.14 -29.04
N SER A 589 -26.69 -0.68 -29.37
CA SER A 589 -26.43 -1.47 -30.58
C SER A 589 -25.70 -2.79 -30.27
N ASN A 590 -25.59 -3.67 -31.27
CA ASN A 590 -24.79 -4.89 -31.19
C ASN A 590 -23.35 -4.74 -31.72
N LYS A 591 -22.99 -3.57 -32.25
CA LYS A 591 -21.69 -3.25 -32.84
C LYS A 591 -21.39 -1.76 -32.80
#